data_AF-A0A238D1Q6-F1
#
_entry.id   AF-A0A238D1Q6-F1
#
_cell.length_a   1.000
_cell.length_b   1.000
_cell.length_c   1.000
_cell.angle_alpha   90.00
_cell.angle_beta   90.00
_cell.angle_gamma   90.00
#
_symmetry.space_group_name_H-M   'P 1'
#
loop_
_entity.id
_entity.type
_entity.pdbx_description
1 polymer ?
#
loop_
_entity_poly.entity_id
_entity_poly.type
_entity_poly.pdbx_seq_one_letter_code
_entity_poly.pdbx_strand_id
1 'polypeptide(L)'
;MWLSETDTLTVPQHAAWPRALLRRWAVRAGLLLAALAFAALWAYPLLGFLLSAWMPHVLQGDLRMTLAPLRQAAQGYALHALWNSLWVALLVGALALPLGAWLAWLRVRTDLPARGWIEAGVWLLLIFPDFFLASGWMLLAAPIGPLAHWPAALRLAQLLLGPAGIVITLALKTMPYVYLVTQGSLQNSSAALQEAARVHGLSRAWRLRLALAALLPALAAGFAIAYAESLRNFAVVATLGASSGFTMGTYAIYQAVNGMPLNFPLAAATAWLLLALVLPAMGLQGLVGRRAALHQTLGSKHRPAARVRLRPAPKAVHAALLLALGLFALVVPTLAALGVAWPQGGWAQIARALPPLLAAVAYSLELALAAASATVLIALPVAWLIARPGRLGRALDTVLLAMMALPLIVLAAAYLQAYNQPYAPLYGGSLLLGMAYVALAVPASSRVLLGPVAQLHRALGDAARVHGLSRGQTLRHVHLPLLAGPLFYAWLLAVLTIAFEMPASELLYPAGHPPLAVALLQYAGGFQLHQQALLQVLGMAVLLAFALLAHWAYQRLTPAAWRQLGVSNRT
;
A
#
# COMPACT_ATOMS: atom_id res chain seq x y z
N MET A 1 -75.34 33.11 16.25
CA MET A 1 -75.37 34.04 15.09
C MET A 1 -73.92 34.40 14.81
N TRP A 2 -73.23 33.53 14.10
CA TRP A 2 -72.84 33.64 12.68
C TRP A 2 -71.52 34.41 12.47
N LEU A 3 -70.66 33.75 11.70
CA LEU A 3 -69.21 33.89 11.45
C LEU A 3 -68.78 35.10 10.59
N SER A 4 -67.45 35.15 10.38
CA SER A 4 -66.65 35.72 9.26
C SER A 4 -65.92 37.04 9.62
N GLU A 5 -64.64 37.25 9.34
CA GLU A 5 -63.69 36.60 8.43
C GLU A 5 -62.27 37.02 8.85
N THR A 6 -61.36 36.07 9.07
CA THR A 6 -59.91 36.34 9.04
C THR A 6 -59.34 35.60 7.84
N ASP A 7 -59.01 36.37 6.81
CA ASP A 7 -58.35 35.91 5.60
C ASP A 7 -57.02 35.23 5.97
N THR A 8 -57.06 33.90 5.98
CA THR A 8 -55.85 33.09 5.98
C THR A 8 -55.33 33.09 4.54
N LEU A 9 -54.26 33.86 4.30
CA LEU A 9 -53.45 33.76 3.08
C LEU A 9 -52.94 32.32 2.95
N THR A 10 -53.67 31.51 2.21
CA THR A 10 -53.24 30.20 1.75
C THR A 10 -52.15 30.42 0.71
N VAL A 11 -50.90 30.33 1.13
CA VAL A 11 -49.77 30.21 0.20
C VAL A 11 -50.04 28.97 -0.66
N PRO A 12 -50.13 29.07 -2.00
CA PRO A 12 -50.38 27.92 -2.84
C PRO A 12 -49.19 26.96 -2.68
N GLN A 13 -49.46 25.75 -2.17
CA GLN A 13 -48.52 24.64 -2.25
C GLN A 13 -48.41 24.22 -3.72
N HIS A 14 -47.65 24.97 -4.51
CA HIS A 14 -47.28 24.54 -5.85
C HIS A 14 -46.58 23.18 -5.75
N ALA A 15 -47.14 22.21 -6.45
CA ALA A 15 -46.77 20.80 -6.46
C ALA A 15 -45.25 20.57 -6.51
N ALA A 16 -44.62 20.37 -5.34
CA ALA A 16 -43.23 19.94 -5.21
C ALA A 16 -43.05 18.43 -5.51
N TRP A 17 -44.13 17.74 -5.89
CA TRP A 17 -44.20 16.29 -6.05
C TRP A 17 -43.26 15.67 -7.12
N PRO A 18 -42.97 16.29 -8.29
CA PRO A 18 -42.11 15.64 -9.28
C PRO A 18 -40.63 15.62 -8.88
N ARG A 19 -40.13 16.66 -8.17
CA ARG A 19 -38.70 16.75 -7.79
C ARG A 19 -38.32 15.76 -6.70
N ALA A 20 -39.21 15.46 -5.76
CA ALA A 20 -38.97 14.49 -4.69
C ALA A 20 -38.91 13.05 -5.23
N LEU A 21 -39.79 12.70 -6.16
CA LEU A 21 -39.80 11.40 -6.84
C LEU A 21 -38.54 11.21 -7.70
N LEU A 22 -38.22 12.17 -8.58
CA LEU A 22 -37.01 12.13 -9.41
C LEU A 22 -35.74 11.97 -8.57
N ARG A 23 -35.66 12.66 -7.43
CA ARG A 23 -34.53 12.54 -6.50
C ARG A 23 -34.43 11.17 -5.85
N ARG A 24 -35.55 10.54 -5.49
CA ARG A 24 -35.57 9.17 -4.94
C ARG A 24 -35.10 8.15 -6.00
N TRP A 25 -35.56 8.30 -7.24
CA TRP A 25 -35.12 7.48 -8.37
C TRP A 25 -33.64 7.64 -8.66
N ALA A 26 -33.14 8.87 -8.73
CA ALA A 26 -31.71 9.14 -8.95
C ALA A 26 -30.82 8.53 -7.85
N VAL A 27 -31.22 8.61 -6.58
CA VAL A 27 -30.48 7.99 -5.48
C VAL A 27 -30.49 6.47 -5.58
N ARG A 28 -31.65 5.86 -5.89
CA ARG A 28 -31.76 4.41 -6.06
C ARG A 28 -30.92 3.92 -7.24
N ALA A 29 -30.99 4.60 -8.39
CA ALA A 29 -30.17 4.30 -9.56
C ALA A 29 -28.67 4.44 -9.24
N GLY A 30 -28.25 5.49 -8.55
CA GLY A 30 -26.86 5.66 -8.11
C GLY A 30 -26.38 4.56 -7.17
N LEU A 31 -27.23 4.12 -6.23
CA LEU A 31 -26.90 3.00 -5.34
C LEU A 31 -26.81 1.67 -6.10
N LEU A 32 -27.69 1.44 -7.08
CA LEU A 32 -27.62 0.26 -7.94
C LEU A 32 -26.34 0.25 -8.77
N LEU A 33 -25.99 1.37 -9.41
CA LEU A 33 -24.73 1.51 -10.15
C LEU A 33 -23.50 1.29 -9.25
N ALA A 34 -23.51 1.83 -8.03
CA ALA A 34 -22.43 1.61 -7.07
C ALA A 34 -22.34 0.14 -6.64
N ALA A 35 -23.48 -0.54 -6.44
CA ALA A 35 -23.52 -1.95 -6.11
C ALA A 35 -23.04 -2.83 -7.28
N LEU A 36 -23.42 -2.51 -8.51
CA LEU A 36 -22.95 -3.19 -9.72
C LEU A 36 -21.45 -2.97 -9.94
N ALA A 37 -20.96 -1.74 -9.77
CA ALA A 37 -19.54 -1.44 -9.84
C ALA A 37 -18.75 -2.18 -8.74
N PHE A 38 -19.28 -2.25 -7.52
CA PHE A 38 -18.66 -3.03 -6.45
C PHE A 38 -18.65 -4.53 -6.75
N ALA A 39 -19.75 -5.04 -7.30
CA ALA A 39 -19.85 -6.43 -7.69
C ALA A 39 -18.86 -6.77 -8.81
N ALA A 40 -18.76 -5.95 -9.84
CA ALA A 40 -17.81 -6.14 -10.93
C ALA A 40 -16.36 -6.02 -10.44
N LEU A 41 -16.01 -4.95 -9.72
CA LEU A 41 -14.62 -4.70 -9.33
C LEU A 41 -14.10 -5.67 -8.25
N TRP A 42 -14.97 -6.21 -7.40
CA TRP A 42 -14.51 -7.00 -6.27
C TRP A 42 -15.27 -8.30 -6.09
N ALA A 43 -16.60 -8.27 -5.96
CA ALA A 43 -17.33 -9.46 -5.54
C ALA A 43 -17.21 -10.59 -6.58
N TYR A 44 -17.42 -10.29 -7.86
CA TYR A 44 -17.36 -11.25 -8.95
C TYR A 44 -15.97 -11.91 -9.09
N PRO A 45 -14.87 -11.15 -9.29
CA PRO A 45 -13.56 -11.77 -9.44
C PRO A 45 -13.11 -12.49 -8.16
N LEU A 46 -13.19 -11.83 -7.00
CA LEU A 46 -12.65 -12.42 -5.76
C LEU A 46 -13.46 -13.62 -5.28
N LEU A 47 -14.79 -13.54 -5.26
CA LEU A 47 -15.60 -14.68 -4.81
C LEU A 47 -15.51 -15.82 -5.83
N GLY A 48 -15.58 -15.54 -7.13
CA GLY A 48 -15.41 -16.56 -8.17
C GLY A 48 -14.09 -17.32 -8.03
N PHE A 49 -13.00 -16.58 -7.86
CA PHE A 49 -11.66 -17.15 -7.68
C PHE A 49 -11.53 -17.92 -6.38
N LEU A 50 -11.86 -17.31 -5.24
CA LEU A 50 -11.71 -17.96 -3.94
C LEU A 50 -12.62 -19.18 -3.78
N LEU A 51 -13.82 -19.17 -4.36
CA LEU A 51 -14.70 -20.33 -4.37
C LEU A 51 -14.16 -21.46 -5.27
N SER A 52 -13.33 -21.15 -6.27
CA SER A 52 -12.75 -22.18 -7.14
C SER A 52 -11.85 -23.18 -6.42
N ALA A 53 -11.38 -22.87 -5.21
CA ALA A 53 -10.66 -23.82 -4.36
C ALA A 53 -11.51 -25.04 -3.94
N TRP A 54 -12.84 -24.87 -3.83
CA TRP A 54 -13.79 -25.94 -3.54
C TRP A 54 -14.65 -26.31 -4.74
N MET A 55 -14.92 -25.36 -5.63
CA MET A 55 -15.78 -25.52 -6.81
C MET A 55 -14.97 -25.15 -8.07
N PRO A 56 -14.11 -26.05 -8.60
CA PRO A 56 -13.12 -25.74 -9.64
C PRO A 56 -13.67 -25.02 -10.87
N HIS A 57 -14.92 -25.29 -11.20
CA HIS A 57 -15.61 -24.82 -12.41
C HIS A 57 -16.79 -23.87 -12.08
N VAL A 58 -16.76 -23.21 -10.91
CA VAL A 58 -17.86 -22.34 -10.43
C VAL A 58 -18.25 -21.25 -11.44
N LEU A 59 -17.25 -20.65 -12.11
CA LEU A 59 -17.48 -19.60 -13.12
C LEU A 59 -17.98 -20.14 -14.47
N GLN A 60 -17.91 -21.46 -14.67
CA GLN A 60 -18.41 -22.17 -15.84
C GLN A 60 -19.80 -22.79 -15.58
N GLY A 61 -20.38 -22.58 -14.39
CA GLY A 61 -21.70 -23.05 -14.00
C GLY A 61 -21.73 -24.43 -13.32
N ASP A 62 -20.57 -25.08 -13.14
CA ASP A 62 -20.49 -26.34 -12.40
C ASP A 62 -20.14 -26.09 -10.92
N LEU A 63 -21.11 -26.41 -10.05
CA LEU A 63 -21.07 -26.20 -8.61
C LEU A 63 -20.61 -27.45 -7.83
N ARG A 64 -20.08 -28.47 -8.50
CA ARG A 64 -19.57 -29.68 -7.82
C ARG A 64 -18.41 -29.32 -6.89
N MET A 65 -18.57 -29.70 -5.62
CA MET A 65 -17.57 -29.48 -4.59
C MET A 65 -16.49 -30.58 -4.58
N THR A 66 -15.24 -30.19 -4.36
CA THR A 66 -14.10 -31.10 -4.15
C THR A 66 -13.08 -30.48 -3.21
N LEU A 67 -12.29 -31.34 -2.55
CA LEU A 67 -11.14 -30.93 -1.74
C LEU A 67 -9.80 -31.19 -2.45
N ALA A 68 -9.82 -31.66 -3.70
CA ALA A 68 -8.62 -31.99 -4.45
C ALA A 68 -7.63 -30.81 -4.57
N PRO A 69 -8.06 -29.56 -4.89
CA PRO A 69 -7.15 -28.43 -4.97
C PRO A 69 -6.50 -28.09 -3.62
N LEU A 70 -7.26 -28.18 -2.52
CA LEU A 70 -6.74 -27.96 -1.16
C LEU A 70 -5.73 -29.04 -0.75
N ARG A 71 -6.00 -30.32 -1.05
CA ARG A 71 -5.05 -31.41 -0.84
C ARG A 71 -3.78 -31.22 -1.67
N GLN A 72 -3.93 -30.79 -2.92
CA GLN A 72 -2.80 -30.49 -3.80
C GLN A 72 -1.96 -29.30 -3.31
N ALA A 73 -2.61 -28.23 -2.82
CA ALA A 73 -1.93 -27.08 -2.25
C ALA A 73 -1.18 -27.41 -0.94
N ALA A 74 -1.69 -28.39 -0.19
CA ALA A 74 -1.09 -28.91 1.02
C ALA A 74 0.03 -29.94 0.77
N GLN A 75 0.51 -30.10 -0.46
CA GLN A 75 1.64 -30.96 -0.80
C GLN A 75 2.54 -30.35 -1.89
N GLY A 76 3.71 -30.95 -2.12
CA GLY A 76 4.61 -30.60 -3.22
C GLY A 76 5.08 -29.14 -3.21
N TYR A 77 5.10 -28.53 -4.41
CA TYR A 77 5.64 -27.19 -4.65
C TYR A 77 4.90 -26.10 -3.86
N ALA A 78 3.56 -26.14 -3.82
CA ALA A 78 2.75 -25.14 -3.14
C ALA A 78 2.99 -25.15 -1.62
N LEU A 79 3.06 -26.34 -0.99
CA LEU A 79 3.37 -26.45 0.43
C LEU A 79 4.77 -25.93 0.74
N HIS A 80 5.77 -26.27 -0.08
CA HIS A 80 7.13 -25.77 0.09
C HIS A 80 7.18 -24.23 0.00
N ALA A 81 6.46 -23.64 -0.96
CA ALA A 81 6.35 -22.20 -1.11
C ALA A 81 5.63 -21.53 0.08
N LEU A 82 4.59 -22.16 0.64
CA LEU A 82 3.89 -21.69 1.85
C LEU A 82 4.80 -21.76 3.08
N TRP A 83 5.57 -22.84 3.24
CA TRP A 83 6.56 -22.95 4.30
C TRP A 83 7.63 -21.86 4.20
N ASN A 84 8.13 -21.64 2.98
CA ASN A 84 9.06 -20.55 2.69
C ASN A 84 8.48 -19.19 3.05
N SER A 85 7.20 -18.98 2.74
CA SER A 85 6.50 -17.74 3.10
C SER A 85 6.45 -17.54 4.60
N LEU A 86 6.12 -18.59 5.35
CA LEU A 86 5.99 -18.55 6.80
C LEU A 86 7.32 -18.16 7.46
N TRP A 87 8.41 -18.88 7.18
CA TRP A 87 9.67 -18.60 7.86
C TRP A 87 10.30 -17.27 7.40
N VAL A 88 10.17 -16.90 6.11
CA VAL A 88 10.62 -15.58 5.62
C VAL A 88 9.88 -14.48 6.36
N ALA A 89 8.55 -14.58 6.48
CA ALA A 89 7.76 -13.54 7.12
C ALA A 89 8.08 -13.39 8.62
N LEU A 90 8.36 -14.49 9.31
CA LEU A 90 8.82 -14.46 10.70
C LEU A 90 10.17 -13.73 10.83
N LEU A 91 11.15 -14.04 9.97
CA LEU A 91 12.46 -13.38 10.00
C LEU A 91 12.36 -11.91 9.61
N VAL A 92 11.56 -11.58 8.59
CA VAL A 92 11.32 -10.19 8.18
C VAL A 92 10.72 -9.39 9.33
N GLY A 93 9.67 -9.90 9.98
CA GLY A 93 9.08 -9.24 11.15
C GLY A 93 10.08 -9.10 12.31
N ALA A 94 10.86 -10.14 12.59
CA ALA A 94 11.87 -10.15 13.66
C ALA A 94 13.01 -9.14 13.42
N LEU A 95 13.39 -8.90 12.16
CA LEU A 95 14.43 -7.93 11.78
C LEU A 95 13.89 -6.50 11.65
N ALA A 96 12.69 -6.33 11.08
CA ALA A 96 12.05 -5.02 10.92
C ALA A 96 11.70 -4.38 12.27
N LEU A 97 11.32 -5.20 13.26
CA LEU A 97 10.97 -4.77 14.62
C LEU A 97 12.05 -3.90 15.29
N PRO A 98 13.27 -4.41 15.55
CA PRO A 98 14.32 -3.64 16.22
C PRO A 98 14.76 -2.43 15.39
N LEU A 99 14.82 -2.55 14.05
CA LEU A 99 15.20 -1.43 13.17
C LEU A 99 14.18 -0.28 13.24
N GLY A 100 12.89 -0.57 13.05
CA GLY A 100 11.84 0.43 13.10
C GLY A 100 11.70 1.06 14.49
N ALA A 101 11.78 0.24 15.55
CA ALA A 101 11.74 0.73 16.93
C ALA A 101 12.95 1.62 17.26
N TRP A 102 14.14 1.27 16.78
CA TRP A 102 15.35 2.07 16.94
C TRP A 102 15.23 3.43 16.25
N LEU A 103 14.78 3.47 14.99
CA LEU A 103 14.53 4.71 14.26
C LEU A 103 13.51 5.61 14.97
N ALA A 104 12.42 5.01 15.48
CA ALA A 104 11.37 5.74 16.19
C ALA A 104 11.88 6.32 17.51
N TRP A 105 12.68 5.54 18.25
CA TRP A 105 13.33 5.97 19.48
C TRP A 105 14.31 7.13 19.21
N LEU A 106 15.16 7.03 18.18
CA LEU A 106 16.07 8.11 17.80
C LEU A 106 15.31 9.41 17.49
N ARG A 107 14.23 9.31 16.70
CA ARG A 107 13.40 10.47 16.32
C ARG A 107 12.72 11.13 17.51
N VAL A 108 12.09 10.34 18.39
CA VAL A 108 11.18 10.86 19.42
C VAL A 108 11.90 11.13 20.74
N ARG A 109 12.83 10.25 21.13
CA ARG A 109 13.37 10.21 22.50
C ARG A 109 14.79 10.71 22.64
N THR A 110 15.51 11.04 21.56
CA THR A 110 16.91 11.51 21.64
C THR A 110 17.10 12.93 21.14
N ASP A 111 18.23 13.55 21.50
CA ASP A 111 18.69 14.84 20.99
C ASP A 111 19.64 14.72 19.80
N LEU A 112 19.57 13.63 19.03
CA LEU A 112 20.40 13.42 17.85
C LEU A 112 20.22 14.57 16.85
N PRO A 113 21.32 15.19 16.36
CA PRO A 113 21.23 16.20 15.31
C PRO A 113 20.65 15.60 14.03
N ALA A 114 20.06 16.43 13.17
CA ALA A 114 19.54 16.00 11.87
C ALA A 114 18.47 14.88 11.90
N ARG A 115 17.92 14.51 13.08
CA ARG A 115 16.86 13.49 13.23
C ARG A 115 15.59 13.72 12.40
N GLY A 116 15.40 14.92 11.82
CA GLY A 116 14.31 15.18 10.86
C GLY A 116 14.45 14.35 9.58
N TRP A 117 15.69 14.06 9.17
CA TRP A 117 15.97 13.24 7.99
C TRP A 117 15.58 11.77 8.16
N ILE A 118 15.44 11.28 9.39
CA ILE A 118 14.93 9.92 9.65
C ILE A 118 13.54 9.76 9.03
N GLU A 119 12.66 10.74 9.25
CA GLU A 119 11.29 10.72 8.75
C GLU A 119 11.26 10.78 7.23
N ALA A 120 12.08 11.65 6.62
CA ALA A 120 12.23 11.73 5.17
C ALA A 120 12.74 10.42 4.56
N GLY A 121 13.77 9.80 5.15
CA GLY A 121 14.31 8.52 4.68
C GLY A 121 13.32 7.36 4.81
N VAL A 122 12.55 7.32 5.90
CA VAL A 122 11.48 6.34 6.10
C VAL A 122 10.39 6.48 5.02
N TRP A 123 9.92 7.70 4.76
CA TRP A 123 8.93 7.95 3.70
C TRP A 123 9.47 7.65 2.32
N LEU A 124 10.72 8.02 2.04
CA LEU A 124 11.38 7.71 0.78
C LEU A 124 11.41 6.20 0.56
N LEU A 125 11.85 5.43 1.55
CA LEU A 125 11.90 3.96 1.47
C LEU A 125 10.50 3.34 1.30
N LEU A 126 9.46 3.91 1.92
CA LEU A 126 8.08 3.44 1.80
C LEU A 126 7.51 3.68 0.39
N ILE A 127 7.84 4.81 -0.25
CA ILE A 127 7.36 5.15 -1.60
C ILE A 127 8.19 4.45 -2.69
N PHE A 128 9.45 4.15 -2.39
CA PHE A 128 10.36 3.55 -3.37
C PHE A 128 9.88 2.16 -3.83
N PRO A 129 9.86 1.84 -5.14
CA PRO A 129 9.34 0.56 -5.63
C PRO A 129 10.14 -0.65 -5.18
N ASP A 130 9.45 -1.72 -4.82
CA ASP A 130 10.02 -2.97 -4.31
C ASP A 130 10.96 -3.64 -5.32
N PHE A 131 10.50 -3.74 -6.57
CA PHE A 131 11.29 -4.29 -7.67
C PHE A 131 12.60 -3.54 -7.81
N PHE A 132 12.59 -2.20 -7.72
CA PHE A 132 13.79 -1.38 -7.88
C PHE A 132 14.86 -1.74 -6.84
N LEU A 133 14.46 -1.93 -5.58
CA LEU A 133 15.40 -2.33 -4.52
C LEU A 133 15.96 -3.73 -4.80
N ALA A 134 15.08 -4.68 -5.10
CA ALA A 134 15.46 -6.06 -5.39
C ALA A 134 16.39 -6.17 -6.61
N SER A 135 16.05 -5.48 -7.70
CA SER A 135 16.86 -5.44 -8.91
C SER A 135 18.18 -4.70 -8.71
N GLY A 136 18.23 -3.66 -7.89
CA GLY A 136 19.48 -2.98 -7.56
C GLY A 136 20.48 -3.91 -6.87
N TRP A 137 20.02 -4.77 -5.96
CA TRP A 137 20.86 -5.83 -5.38
C TRP A 137 21.30 -6.86 -6.43
N MET A 138 20.38 -7.24 -7.32
CA MET A 138 20.69 -8.13 -8.44
C MET A 138 21.75 -7.56 -9.38
N LEU A 139 21.64 -6.29 -9.77
CA LEU A 139 22.58 -5.59 -10.62
C LEU A 139 23.92 -5.35 -9.93
N LEU A 140 23.93 -5.13 -8.60
CA LEU A 140 25.16 -5.02 -7.82
C LEU A 140 26.00 -6.31 -7.88
N ALA A 141 25.32 -7.46 -7.76
CA ALA A 141 25.94 -8.78 -7.78
C ALA A 141 26.05 -9.38 -9.19
N ALA A 142 25.66 -8.64 -10.23
CA ALA A 142 25.74 -9.09 -11.61
C ALA A 142 27.20 -9.12 -12.10
N PRO A 143 27.54 -9.97 -13.08
CA PRO A 143 28.87 -9.99 -13.70
C PRO A 143 29.26 -8.66 -14.37
N ILE A 144 28.27 -7.86 -14.78
CA ILE A 144 28.45 -6.52 -15.35
C ILE A 144 28.24 -5.41 -14.31
N GLY A 145 28.03 -5.78 -13.05
CA GLY A 145 27.74 -4.87 -11.95
C GLY A 145 28.99 -4.15 -11.43
N PRO A 146 28.82 -3.11 -10.60
CA PRO A 146 29.95 -2.35 -10.05
C PRO A 146 30.96 -3.18 -9.26
N LEU A 147 30.54 -4.33 -8.71
CA LEU A 147 31.42 -5.23 -7.96
C LEU A 147 32.16 -6.25 -8.82
N ALA A 148 31.97 -6.25 -10.15
CA ALA A 148 32.55 -7.24 -11.05
C ALA A 148 34.08 -7.36 -10.92
N HIS A 149 34.77 -6.23 -10.71
CA HIS A 149 36.22 -6.17 -10.58
C HIS A 149 36.72 -6.53 -9.17
N TRP A 150 35.82 -6.80 -8.21
CA TRP A 150 36.13 -6.97 -6.78
C TRP A 150 35.63 -8.35 -6.32
N PRO A 151 36.36 -9.45 -6.61
CA PRO A 151 35.83 -10.82 -6.53
C PRO A 151 35.31 -11.21 -5.14
N ALA A 152 35.99 -10.77 -4.07
CA ALA A 152 35.56 -11.04 -2.70
C ALA A 152 34.22 -10.33 -2.38
N ALA A 153 34.06 -9.08 -2.80
CA ALA A 153 32.83 -8.32 -2.61
C ALA A 153 31.70 -8.86 -3.49
N LEU A 154 32.00 -9.28 -4.72
CA LEU A 154 31.04 -9.90 -5.63
C LEU A 154 30.47 -11.20 -5.04
N ARG A 155 31.33 -12.08 -4.51
CA ARG A 155 30.90 -13.33 -3.85
C ARG A 155 29.96 -13.04 -2.68
N LEU A 156 30.28 -12.03 -1.86
CA LEU A 156 29.41 -11.62 -0.75
C LEU A 156 28.05 -11.10 -1.26
N ALA A 157 28.05 -10.30 -2.32
CA ALA A 157 26.81 -9.78 -2.92
C ALA A 157 25.97 -10.88 -3.58
N GLN A 158 26.60 -11.92 -4.16
CA GLN A 158 25.91 -13.07 -4.72
C GLN A 158 25.16 -13.89 -3.66
N LEU A 159 25.59 -13.88 -2.39
CA LEU A 159 24.82 -14.48 -1.30
C LEU A 159 23.47 -13.78 -1.06
N LEU A 160 23.30 -12.55 -1.55
CA LEU A 160 22.04 -11.81 -1.50
C LEU A 160 21.09 -12.17 -2.66
N LEU A 161 21.52 -12.95 -3.65
CA LEU A 161 20.68 -13.37 -4.78
C LEU A 161 19.82 -14.59 -4.47
N GLY A 162 19.28 -14.65 -3.25
CA GLY A 162 18.47 -15.75 -2.78
C GLY A 162 17.73 -15.41 -1.47
N PRO A 163 17.39 -16.40 -0.63
CA PRO A 163 16.55 -16.20 0.56
C PRO A 163 17.04 -15.10 1.51
N ALA A 164 18.35 -14.98 1.70
CA ALA A 164 18.94 -13.96 2.56
C ALA A 164 18.66 -12.54 2.06
N GLY A 165 18.85 -12.28 0.75
CA GLY A 165 18.54 -10.97 0.18
C GLY A 165 17.05 -10.67 0.13
N ILE A 166 16.19 -11.69 -0.05
CA ILE A 166 14.74 -11.53 0.07
C ILE A 166 14.38 -11.05 1.48
N VAL A 167 14.86 -11.75 2.52
CA VAL A 167 14.59 -11.38 3.93
C VAL A 167 15.12 -9.97 4.24
N ILE A 168 16.35 -9.66 3.84
CA ILE A 168 16.97 -8.35 4.10
C ILE A 168 16.19 -7.24 3.38
N THR A 169 15.90 -7.42 2.08
CA THR A 169 15.19 -6.42 1.28
C THR A 169 13.79 -6.17 1.83
N LEU A 170 13.05 -7.22 2.18
CA LEU A 170 11.73 -7.10 2.78
C LEU A 170 11.77 -6.50 4.19
N ALA A 171 12.76 -6.83 5.02
CA ALA A 171 12.92 -6.22 6.35
C ALA A 171 13.18 -4.71 6.26
N LEU A 172 14.03 -4.28 5.33
CA LEU A 172 14.27 -2.87 5.05
C LEU A 172 13.01 -2.19 4.52
N LYS A 173 12.29 -2.84 3.60
CA LYS A 173 11.07 -2.27 3.02
C LYS A 173 9.93 -2.16 4.03
N THR A 174 9.87 -3.05 5.02
CA THR A 174 8.77 -3.11 5.98
C THR A 174 9.05 -2.42 7.32
N MET A 175 10.31 -2.14 7.67
CA MET A 175 10.65 -1.36 8.87
C MET A 175 9.96 0.03 8.96
N PRO A 176 9.65 0.76 7.86
CA PRO A 176 8.87 1.99 7.91
C PRO A 176 7.53 1.83 8.64
N TYR A 177 6.84 0.70 8.46
CA TYR A 177 5.56 0.47 9.13
C TYR A 177 5.73 0.30 10.64
N VAL A 178 6.76 -0.44 11.07
CA VAL A 178 7.13 -0.57 12.48
C VAL A 178 7.48 0.80 13.06
N TYR A 179 8.27 1.60 12.34
CA TYR A 179 8.64 2.96 12.73
C TYR A 179 7.40 3.83 12.97
N LEU A 180 6.46 3.89 12.02
CA LEU A 180 5.29 4.77 12.11
C LEU A 180 4.41 4.44 13.33
N VAL A 181 4.15 3.14 13.54
CA VAL A 181 3.33 2.69 14.68
C VAL A 181 4.05 2.92 16.01
N THR A 182 5.35 2.63 16.07
CA THR A 182 6.16 2.82 17.29
C THR A 182 6.36 4.30 17.61
N GLN A 183 6.56 5.14 16.60
CA GLN A 183 6.69 6.59 16.73
C GLN A 183 5.42 7.19 17.35
N GLY A 184 4.24 6.85 16.81
CA GLY A 184 2.96 7.32 17.34
C GLY A 184 2.77 6.92 18.81
N SER A 185 3.11 5.68 19.16
CA SER A 185 3.06 5.21 20.55
C SER A 185 4.05 5.96 21.46
N LEU A 186 5.27 6.20 21.00
CA LEU A 186 6.31 6.90 21.76
C LEU A 186 5.97 8.37 22.02
N GLN A 187 5.33 9.05 21.06
CA GLN A 187 4.84 10.43 21.18
C GLN A 187 3.67 10.53 22.17
N ASN A 188 2.83 9.50 22.21
CA ASN A 188 1.67 9.43 23.09
C ASN A 188 1.98 8.84 24.48
N SER A 189 3.22 8.42 24.74
CA SER A 189 3.61 7.86 26.04
C SER A 189 4.04 8.97 27.02
N SER A 190 3.27 9.15 28.09
CA SER A 190 3.53 10.13 29.17
C SER A 190 4.85 9.87 29.90
N ALA A 191 5.53 10.95 30.33
CA ALA A 191 6.71 10.89 31.19
C ALA A 191 6.42 10.29 32.56
N ALA A 192 5.17 10.43 33.04
CA ALA A 192 4.77 10.19 34.43
C ALA A 192 5.10 8.78 34.91
N LEU A 193 4.90 7.76 34.07
CA LEU A 193 5.17 6.36 34.42
C LEU A 193 6.67 6.13 34.71
N GLN A 194 7.53 6.75 33.91
CA GLN A 194 8.99 6.61 34.02
C GLN A 194 9.56 7.44 35.17
N GLU A 195 8.95 8.60 35.45
CA GLU A 195 9.27 9.45 36.59
C GLU A 195 8.83 8.80 37.90
N ALA A 196 7.61 8.27 37.97
CA ALA A 196 7.12 7.52 39.12
C ALA A 196 8.02 6.31 39.42
N ALA A 197 8.39 5.53 38.40
CA ALA A 197 9.33 4.43 38.55
C ALA A 197 10.70 4.89 39.10
N ARG A 198 11.18 6.07 38.71
CA ARG A 198 12.43 6.64 39.23
C ARG A 198 12.29 7.09 40.69
N VAL A 199 11.17 7.69 41.07
CA VAL A 199 10.87 8.10 42.45
C VAL A 199 10.79 6.88 43.38
N HIS A 200 10.20 5.77 42.92
CA HIS A 200 10.12 4.51 43.66
C HIS A 200 11.44 3.70 43.66
N GLY A 201 12.56 4.29 43.23
CA GLY A 201 13.87 3.64 43.27
C GLY A 201 14.06 2.50 42.27
N LEU A 202 13.19 2.34 41.26
CA LEU A 202 13.33 1.24 40.29
C LEU A 202 14.60 1.41 39.44
N SER A 203 15.31 0.29 39.26
CA SER A 203 16.55 0.24 38.49
C SER A 203 16.33 0.61 37.01
N ARG A 204 17.42 0.93 36.31
CA ARG A 204 17.37 1.23 34.86
C ARG A 204 16.75 0.06 34.06
N ALA A 205 17.08 -1.17 34.41
CA ALA A 205 16.55 -2.37 33.76
C ALA A 205 15.03 -2.49 33.94
N TRP A 206 14.53 -2.27 35.16
CA TRP A 206 13.08 -2.28 35.43
C TRP A 206 12.35 -1.18 34.66
N ARG A 207 12.93 0.03 34.60
CA ARG A 207 12.36 1.14 33.82
C ARG A 207 12.32 0.86 32.31
N LEU A 208 13.34 0.20 31.77
CA LEU A 208 13.36 -0.27 30.38
C LEU A 208 12.30 -1.33 30.13
N ARG A 209 12.17 -2.32 31.02
CA ARG A 209 11.12 -3.35 30.94
C ARG A 209 9.72 -2.73 30.94
N LEU A 210 9.50 -1.72 31.79
CA LEU A 210 8.23 -0.99 31.85
C LEU A 210 7.96 -0.20 30.56
N ALA A 211 8.98 0.45 30.00
CA ALA A 211 8.86 1.14 28.71
C ALA A 211 8.55 0.16 27.56
N LEU A 212 9.23 -0.99 27.52
CA LEU A 212 8.99 -2.02 26.52
C LEU A 212 7.60 -2.63 26.64
N ALA A 213 7.12 -2.88 27.86
CA ALA A 213 5.75 -3.36 28.09
C ALA A 213 4.71 -2.36 27.58
N ALA A 214 4.93 -1.06 27.80
CA ALA A 214 4.04 0.00 27.29
C ALA A 214 4.06 0.11 25.75
N LEU A 215 5.20 -0.19 25.12
CA LEU A 215 5.35 -0.19 23.66
C LEU A 215 4.93 -1.50 23.00
N LEU A 216 4.77 -2.58 23.77
CA LEU A 216 4.49 -3.91 23.25
C LEU A 216 3.30 -3.99 22.28
N PRO A 217 2.17 -3.26 22.48
CA PRO A 217 1.06 -3.26 21.52
C PRO A 217 1.44 -2.64 20.18
N ALA A 218 2.20 -1.55 20.22
CA ALA A 218 2.68 -0.87 19.03
C ALA A 218 3.70 -1.72 18.29
N LEU A 219 4.60 -2.39 19.03
CA LEU A 219 5.55 -3.34 18.46
C LEU A 219 4.82 -4.56 17.86
N ALA A 220 3.84 -5.14 18.55
CA ALA A 220 3.06 -6.27 18.03
C ALA A 220 2.27 -5.89 16.76
N ALA A 221 1.72 -4.68 16.70
CA ALA A 221 1.09 -4.15 15.50
C ALA A 221 2.11 -3.92 14.37
N GLY A 222 3.26 -3.34 14.66
CA GLY A 222 4.36 -3.17 13.69
C GLY A 222 4.85 -4.51 13.14
N PHE A 223 5.04 -5.51 14.00
CA PHE A 223 5.38 -6.88 13.60
C PHE A 223 4.31 -7.47 12.68
N ALA A 224 3.04 -7.40 13.07
CA ALA A 224 1.95 -7.96 12.28
C ALA A 224 1.86 -7.33 10.89
N ILE A 225 2.07 -6.01 10.79
CA ILE A 225 2.12 -5.31 9.49
C ILE A 225 3.33 -5.78 8.67
N ALA A 226 4.55 -5.75 9.24
CA ALA A 226 5.75 -6.17 8.51
C ALA A 226 5.68 -7.63 8.04
N TYR A 227 5.16 -8.51 8.91
CA TYR A 227 4.90 -9.92 8.62
C TYR A 227 3.90 -10.06 7.46
N ALA A 228 2.74 -9.40 7.53
CA ALA A 228 1.72 -9.48 6.48
C ALA A 228 2.20 -8.91 5.14
N GLU A 229 2.91 -7.77 5.16
CA GLU A 229 3.48 -7.16 3.94
C GLU A 229 4.52 -8.06 3.27
N SER A 230 5.31 -8.79 4.06
CA SER A 230 6.27 -9.75 3.51
C SER A 230 5.60 -10.97 2.87
N LEU A 231 4.52 -11.50 3.46
CA LEU A 231 3.76 -12.63 2.91
C LEU A 231 3.08 -12.27 1.59
N ARG A 232 2.65 -11.02 1.43
CA ARG A 232 1.97 -10.54 0.23
C ARG A 232 2.95 -10.17 -0.90
N ASN A 233 4.24 -10.03 -0.59
CA ASN A 233 5.18 -9.47 -1.52
C ASN A 233 5.46 -10.43 -2.68
N PHE A 234 5.25 -9.95 -3.90
CA PHE A 234 5.57 -10.68 -5.11
C PHE A 234 6.83 -10.14 -5.78
N ALA A 235 6.99 -8.82 -5.85
CA ALA A 235 8.04 -8.18 -6.63
C ALA A 235 9.46 -8.58 -6.20
N VAL A 236 9.74 -8.58 -4.89
CA VAL A 236 11.06 -8.97 -4.38
C VAL A 236 11.34 -10.45 -4.65
N VAL A 237 10.33 -11.31 -4.50
CA VAL A 237 10.44 -12.76 -4.70
C VAL A 237 10.62 -13.10 -6.18
N ALA A 238 9.83 -12.49 -7.07
CA ALA A 238 9.93 -12.67 -8.51
C ALA A 238 11.29 -12.19 -9.06
N THR A 239 11.94 -11.24 -8.39
CA THR A 239 13.23 -10.70 -8.81
C THR A 239 14.41 -11.50 -8.25
N LEU A 240 14.53 -11.59 -6.91
CA LEU A 240 15.67 -12.25 -6.26
C LEU A 240 15.51 -13.76 -6.18
N GLY A 241 14.28 -14.26 -6.02
CA GLY A 241 14.00 -15.69 -5.93
C GLY A 241 14.21 -16.43 -7.25
N ALA A 242 13.98 -15.77 -8.38
CA ALA A 242 14.25 -16.32 -9.71
C ALA A 242 15.72 -16.75 -9.89
N SER A 243 16.66 -15.99 -9.33
CA SER A 243 18.09 -16.26 -9.42
C SER A 243 18.55 -17.49 -8.63
N SER A 244 17.85 -17.87 -7.56
CA SER A 244 18.21 -19.02 -6.71
C SER A 244 17.20 -20.17 -6.76
N GLY A 245 16.17 -20.09 -7.61
CA GLY A 245 15.04 -21.01 -7.60
C GLY A 245 14.20 -20.97 -6.31
N PHE A 246 14.32 -19.89 -5.52
CA PHE A 246 13.58 -19.73 -4.28
C PHE A 246 12.16 -19.24 -4.56
N THR A 247 11.17 -19.80 -3.87
CA THR A 247 9.76 -19.50 -4.09
C THR A 247 9.03 -19.21 -2.79
N MET A 248 7.99 -18.38 -2.88
CA MET A 248 7.01 -18.11 -1.84
C MET A 248 5.60 -18.31 -2.40
N GLY A 249 4.60 -18.36 -1.53
CA GLY A 249 3.21 -18.64 -1.89
C GLY A 249 2.67 -17.67 -2.95
N THR A 250 3.13 -16.41 -2.94
CA THR A 250 2.82 -15.43 -3.99
C THR A 250 3.27 -15.88 -5.37
N TYR A 251 4.50 -16.40 -5.47
CA TYR A 251 5.05 -16.92 -6.72
C TYR A 251 4.44 -18.28 -7.10
N ALA A 252 4.05 -19.10 -6.12
CA ALA A 252 3.33 -20.35 -6.40
C ALA A 252 1.93 -20.12 -6.98
N ILE A 253 1.22 -19.10 -6.49
CA ILE A 253 -0.06 -18.65 -7.09
C ILE A 253 0.18 -18.21 -8.54
N TYR A 254 1.21 -17.39 -8.78
CA TYR A 254 1.60 -16.97 -10.12
C TYR A 254 1.90 -18.16 -11.04
N GLN A 255 2.73 -19.11 -10.62
CA GLN A 255 3.04 -20.30 -11.43
C GLN A 255 1.80 -21.15 -11.75
N ALA A 256 0.84 -21.25 -10.83
CA ALA A 256 -0.39 -22.01 -11.07
C ALA A 256 -1.30 -21.37 -12.13
N VAL A 257 -1.23 -20.05 -12.34
CA VAL A 257 -2.07 -19.32 -13.32
C VAL A 257 -1.31 -18.78 -14.52
N ASN A 258 0.00 -18.93 -14.55
CA ASN A 258 0.85 -18.58 -15.70
C ASN A 258 1.53 -19.82 -16.32
N GLY A 259 1.61 -20.93 -15.59
CA GLY A 259 2.14 -22.20 -16.08
C GLY A 259 1.13 -22.97 -16.93
N MET A 260 1.64 -23.91 -17.73
CA MET A 260 0.82 -24.84 -18.52
C MET A 260 0.83 -26.24 -17.89
N PRO A 261 -0.33 -26.86 -17.60
CA PRO A 261 -1.68 -26.33 -17.76
C PRO A 261 -2.08 -25.31 -16.68
N LEU A 262 -2.99 -24.38 -17.03
CA LEU A 262 -3.58 -23.41 -16.09
C LEU A 262 -4.37 -24.12 -14.98
N ASN A 263 -4.14 -23.74 -13.73
CA ASN A 263 -4.78 -24.33 -12.57
C ASN A 263 -5.24 -23.27 -11.55
N PHE A 264 -6.32 -22.56 -11.90
CA PHE A 264 -6.97 -21.60 -11.00
C PHE A 264 -7.45 -22.21 -9.67
N PRO A 265 -8.03 -23.44 -9.63
CA PRO A 265 -8.42 -24.07 -8.36
C PRO A 265 -7.25 -24.24 -7.39
N LEU A 266 -6.08 -24.69 -7.88
CA LEU A 266 -4.87 -24.80 -7.09
C LEU A 266 -4.40 -23.41 -6.61
N ALA A 267 -4.39 -22.41 -7.50
CA ALA A 267 -4.00 -21.05 -7.16
C ALA A 267 -4.90 -20.46 -6.05
N ALA A 268 -6.22 -20.69 -6.14
CA ALA A 268 -7.19 -20.28 -5.12
C ALA A 268 -6.98 -21.01 -3.80
N ALA A 269 -6.70 -22.32 -3.83
CA ALA A 269 -6.37 -23.09 -2.64
C ALA A 269 -5.09 -22.58 -1.97
N THR A 270 -4.02 -22.31 -2.75
CA THR A 270 -2.79 -21.70 -2.25
C THR A 270 -3.04 -20.29 -1.69
N ALA A 271 -3.91 -19.50 -2.33
CA ALA A 271 -4.31 -18.18 -1.83
C ALA A 271 -4.98 -18.27 -0.45
N TRP A 272 -5.93 -19.19 -0.25
CA TRP A 272 -6.56 -19.40 1.06
C TRP A 272 -5.55 -19.79 2.14
N LEU A 273 -4.64 -20.71 1.84
CA LEU A 273 -3.61 -21.12 2.79
C LEU A 273 -2.65 -19.97 3.11
N LEU A 274 -2.25 -19.18 2.11
CA LEU A 274 -1.41 -17.99 2.31
C LEU A 274 -2.12 -16.92 3.16
N LEU A 275 -3.41 -16.70 2.94
CA LEU A 275 -4.22 -15.80 3.77
C LEU A 275 -4.37 -16.30 5.21
N ALA A 276 -4.50 -17.62 5.40
CA ALA A 276 -4.54 -18.22 6.72
C ALA A 276 -3.25 -17.97 7.51
N LEU A 277 -2.09 -17.87 6.83
CA LEU A 277 -0.81 -17.53 7.48
C LEU A 277 -0.79 -16.12 8.08
N VAL A 278 -1.63 -15.19 7.62
CA VAL A 278 -1.71 -13.82 8.19
C VAL A 278 -2.41 -13.81 9.56
N LEU A 279 -3.36 -14.73 9.77
CA LEU A 279 -4.24 -14.74 10.95
C LEU A 279 -3.50 -14.84 12.29
N PRO A 280 -2.46 -15.68 12.48
CA PRO A 280 -1.73 -15.76 13.75
C PRO A 280 -1.10 -14.43 14.18
N ALA A 281 -0.51 -13.68 13.24
CA ALA A 281 0.12 -12.40 13.56
C ALA A 281 -0.92 -11.34 13.97
N MET A 282 -2.06 -11.29 13.27
CA MET A 282 -3.19 -10.43 13.64
C MET A 282 -3.83 -10.85 14.97
N GLY A 283 -3.93 -12.16 15.22
CA GLY A 283 -4.41 -12.72 16.49
C GLY A 283 -3.50 -12.32 17.65
N LEU A 284 -2.18 -12.45 17.49
CA LEU A 284 -1.19 -12.02 18.48
C LEU A 284 -1.28 -10.51 18.74
N GLN A 285 -1.35 -9.68 17.70
CA GLN A 285 -1.58 -8.24 17.83
C GLN A 285 -2.87 -7.95 18.63
N GLY A 286 -3.98 -8.61 18.30
CA GLY A 286 -5.26 -8.42 18.98
C GLY A 286 -5.22 -8.80 20.47
N LEU A 287 -4.56 -9.91 20.80
CA LEU A 287 -4.36 -10.37 22.18
C LEU A 287 -3.51 -9.38 22.99
N VAL A 288 -2.39 -8.94 22.43
CA VAL A 288 -1.50 -7.95 23.07
C VAL A 288 -2.20 -6.60 23.23
N GLY A 289 -2.91 -6.14 22.21
CA GLY A 289 -3.66 -4.89 22.22
C GLY A 289 -4.74 -4.85 23.29
N ARG A 290 -5.52 -5.93 23.44
CA ARG A 290 -6.54 -6.05 24.51
C ARG A 290 -5.94 -5.98 25.91
N ARG A 291 -4.84 -6.71 26.15
CA ARG A 291 -4.15 -6.69 27.45
C ARG A 291 -3.59 -5.32 27.80
N ALA A 292 -3.13 -4.56 26.80
CA ALA A 292 -2.60 -3.22 27.06
C ALA A 292 -3.67 -2.14 27.22
N ALA A 293 -4.82 -2.27 26.56
CA ALA A 293 -5.96 -1.38 26.78
C ALA A 293 -6.42 -1.38 28.25
N LEU A 294 -6.27 -2.51 28.95
CA LEU A 294 -6.56 -2.62 30.39
C LEU A 294 -5.59 -1.82 31.29
N HIS A 295 -4.40 -1.49 30.79
CA HIS A 295 -3.32 -0.83 31.55
C HIS A 295 -3.04 0.62 31.09
N GLN A 296 -3.70 1.09 30.03
CA GLN A 296 -3.59 2.46 29.56
C GLN A 296 -4.59 3.35 30.31
N THR A 297 -4.17 3.91 31.45
CA THR A 297 -4.86 5.06 32.03
C THR A 297 -4.48 6.29 31.22
N LEU A 298 -5.40 6.77 30.38
CA LEU A 298 -5.30 8.07 29.71
C LEU A 298 -5.33 9.17 30.78
N GLY A 299 -4.16 9.49 31.35
CA GLY A 299 -4.00 10.61 32.25
C GLY A 299 -4.27 11.92 31.52
N SER A 300 -5.23 12.70 32.01
CA SER A 300 -5.69 14.00 31.47
C SER A 300 -4.58 15.07 31.28
N LYS A 301 -3.37 14.86 31.84
CA LYS A 301 -2.21 15.76 31.66
C LYS A 301 -1.09 15.08 30.88
N HIS A 302 -1.06 15.33 29.58
CA HIS A 302 -0.06 14.80 28.65
C HIS A 302 1.23 15.63 28.70
N ARG A 303 2.16 15.30 29.61
CA ARG A 303 3.52 15.87 29.56
C ARG A 303 4.40 14.99 28.67
N PRO A 304 4.88 15.48 27.51
CA PRO A 304 5.78 14.71 26.67
C PRO A 304 7.06 14.38 27.45
N ALA A 305 7.50 13.12 27.35
CA ALA A 305 8.73 12.68 28.00
C ALA A 305 9.94 13.51 27.53
N ALA A 306 10.77 13.94 28.49
CA ALA A 306 12.00 14.65 28.19
C ALA A 306 12.91 13.80 27.31
N ARG A 307 13.57 14.44 26.35
CA ARG A 307 14.53 13.77 25.47
C ARG A 307 15.78 13.38 26.24
N VAL A 308 16.30 12.21 25.93
CA VAL A 308 17.60 11.72 26.39
C VAL A 308 18.68 12.51 25.67
N ARG A 309 19.54 13.20 26.45
CA ARG A 309 20.74 13.84 25.93
C ARG A 309 21.84 12.80 25.75
N LEU A 310 22.14 12.47 24.50
CA LEU A 310 23.19 11.52 24.15
C LEU A 310 24.56 12.19 24.30
N ARG A 311 25.54 11.43 24.80
CA ARG A 311 26.95 11.85 24.80
C ARG A 311 27.48 11.90 23.35
N PRO A 312 28.58 12.63 23.06
CA PRO A 312 29.11 12.76 21.69
C PRO A 312 29.41 11.42 21.00
N ALA A 313 30.04 10.47 21.70
CA ALA A 313 30.36 9.16 21.13
C ALA A 313 29.12 8.34 20.71
N PRO A 314 28.09 8.13 21.56
CA PRO A 314 26.82 7.53 21.13
C PRO A 314 26.11 8.27 20.00
N LYS A 315 26.20 9.61 19.95
CA LYS A 315 25.66 10.39 18.81
C LYS A 315 26.36 10.01 17.51
N ALA A 316 27.70 9.93 17.52
CA ALA A 316 28.48 9.54 16.35
C ALA A 316 28.16 8.11 15.89
N VAL A 317 28.04 7.16 16.82
CA VAL A 317 27.67 5.77 16.50
C VAL A 317 26.28 5.69 15.87
N HIS A 318 25.26 6.33 16.46
CA HIS A 318 23.93 6.33 15.87
C HIS A 318 23.87 7.06 14.52
N ALA A 319 24.61 8.16 14.36
CA ALA A 319 24.70 8.84 13.08
C ALA A 319 25.37 7.96 12.01
N ALA A 320 26.45 7.26 12.36
CA ALA A 320 27.14 6.33 11.46
C ALA A 320 26.23 5.14 11.08
N LEU A 321 25.49 4.57 12.04
CA LEU A 321 24.54 3.49 11.78
C LEU A 321 23.37 3.96 10.90
N LEU A 322 22.85 5.17 11.12
CA LEU A 322 21.79 5.74 10.28
C LEU A 322 22.28 5.96 8.85
N LEU A 323 23.49 6.49 8.71
CA LEU A 323 24.12 6.69 7.41
C LEU A 323 24.33 5.34 6.72
N ALA A 324 24.91 4.35 7.42
CA ALA A 324 25.11 3.01 6.89
C ALA A 324 23.79 2.35 6.47
N LEU A 325 22.73 2.48 7.28
CA LEU A 325 21.41 1.95 6.95
C LEU A 325 20.81 2.65 5.72
N GLY A 326 20.88 3.98 5.63
CA GLY A 326 20.39 4.71 4.46
C GLY A 326 21.19 4.40 3.19
N LEU A 327 22.51 4.29 3.31
CA LEU A 327 23.39 3.90 2.21
C LEU A 327 23.05 2.49 1.73
N PHE A 328 22.96 1.53 2.65
CA PHE A 328 22.66 0.14 2.33
C PHE A 328 21.25 -0.01 1.75
N ALA A 329 20.23 0.59 2.38
CA ALA A 329 18.84 0.36 1.98
C ALA A 329 18.42 1.03 0.67
N LEU A 330 18.99 2.19 0.33
CA LEU A 330 18.55 2.98 -0.82
C LEU A 330 19.69 3.28 -1.79
N VAL A 331 20.82 3.78 -1.29
CA VAL A 331 21.88 4.34 -2.15
C VAL A 331 22.60 3.25 -2.91
N VAL A 332 22.99 2.15 -2.26
CA VAL A 332 23.73 1.05 -2.91
C VAL A 332 22.92 0.42 -4.06
N PRO A 333 21.66 0.01 -3.89
CA PRO A 333 20.82 -0.49 -5.00
C PRO A 333 20.66 0.52 -6.13
N THR A 334 20.52 1.81 -5.79
CA THR A 334 20.34 2.89 -6.77
C THR A 334 21.61 3.15 -7.57
N LEU A 335 22.76 3.22 -6.91
CA LEU A 335 24.05 3.38 -7.57
C LEU A 335 24.40 2.16 -8.42
N ALA A 336 24.02 0.95 -8.01
CA ALA A 336 24.19 -0.25 -8.81
C ALA A 336 23.40 -0.16 -10.13
N ALA A 337 22.13 0.23 -10.06
CA ALA A 337 21.32 0.46 -11.26
C ALA A 337 21.92 1.56 -12.15
N LEU A 338 22.34 2.68 -11.59
CA LEU A 338 22.98 3.77 -12.34
C LEU A 338 24.29 3.33 -13.00
N GLY A 339 25.12 2.55 -12.30
CA GLY A 339 26.39 2.06 -12.82
C GLY A 339 26.22 1.12 -14.01
N VAL A 340 25.19 0.26 -13.98
CA VAL A 340 24.89 -0.67 -15.08
C VAL A 340 24.12 -0.01 -16.22
N ALA A 341 23.34 1.04 -15.93
CA ALA A 341 22.52 1.73 -16.94
C ALA A 341 23.33 2.40 -18.05
N TRP A 342 24.64 2.61 -17.86
CA TRP A 342 25.52 3.17 -18.86
C TRP A 342 26.17 2.08 -19.72
N PRO A 343 25.70 1.85 -20.97
CA PRO A 343 26.25 0.80 -21.81
C PRO A 343 27.63 1.16 -22.37
N GLN A 344 28.47 0.15 -22.60
CA GLN A 344 29.80 0.30 -23.21
C GLN A 344 29.73 0.83 -24.66
N GLY A 345 28.64 0.57 -25.38
CA GLY A 345 28.39 1.09 -26.73
C GLY A 345 27.98 2.57 -26.79
N GLY A 346 27.98 3.27 -25.65
CA GLY A 346 27.73 4.71 -25.56
C GLY A 346 26.33 5.14 -26.02
N TRP A 347 26.21 6.41 -26.42
CA TRP A 347 24.94 7.05 -26.75
C TRP A 347 24.14 6.37 -27.87
N ALA A 348 24.80 5.77 -28.86
CA ALA A 348 24.12 5.09 -29.96
C ALA A 348 23.36 3.81 -29.51
N GLN A 349 23.84 3.13 -28.47
CA GLN A 349 23.13 2.00 -27.88
C GLN A 349 21.94 2.46 -27.04
N ILE A 350 22.11 3.53 -26.26
CA ILE A 350 21.03 4.16 -25.50
C ILE A 350 19.91 4.63 -26.44
N ALA A 351 20.27 5.34 -27.52
CA ALA A 351 19.30 5.87 -28.48
C ALA A 351 18.46 4.78 -29.14
N ARG A 352 19.04 3.61 -29.43
CA ARG A 352 18.30 2.46 -29.98
C ARG A 352 17.39 1.78 -28.96
N ALA A 353 17.79 1.75 -27.69
CA ALA A 353 16.98 1.18 -26.63
C ALA A 353 15.86 2.13 -26.18
N LEU A 354 16.00 3.45 -26.34
CA LEU A 354 15.11 4.43 -25.75
C LEU A 354 13.63 4.34 -26.18
N PRO A 355 13.28 4.13 -27.47
CA PRO A 355 11.88 4.11 -27.90
C PRO A 355 10.99 3.07 -27.18
N PRO A 356 11.34 1.76 -27.12
CA PRO A 356 10.53 0.78 -26.39
C PRO A 356 10.49 1.06 -24.88
N LEU A 357 11.55 1.62 -24.30
CA LEU A 357 11.58 1.99 -22.89
C LEU A 357 10.63 3.15 -22.58
N LEU A 358 10.61 4.18 -23.43
CA LEU A 358 9.67 5.30 -23.30
C LEU A 358 8.23 4.83 -23.51
N ALA A 359 7.98 3.91 -24.43
CA ALA A 359 6.65 3.33 -24.63
C ALA A 359 6.15 2.61 -23.37
N ALA A 360 6.98 1.81 -22.71
CA ALA A 360 6.61 1.13 -21.46
C ALA A 360 6.32 2.11 -20.32
N VAL A 361 7.14 3.17 -20.17
CA VAL A 361 6.92 4.23 -19.18
C VAL A 361 5.64 5.01 -19.46
N ALA A 362 5.42 5.42 -20.71
CA ALA A 362 4.24 6.16 -21.14
C ALA A 362 2.97 5.35 -20.91
N TYR A 363 2.95 4.09 -21.34
CA TYR A 363 1.80 3.20 -21.17
C TYR A 363 1.45 3.00 -19.69
N SER A 364 2.45 2.76 -18.83
CA SER A 364 2.24 2.67 -17.38
C SER A 364 1.70 3.96 -16.78
N LEU A 365 2.21 5.13 -17.20
CA LEU A 365 1.73 6.42 -16.69
C LEU A 365 0.31 6.73 -17.15
N GLU A 366 -0.03 6.48 -18.41
CA GLU A 366 -1.37 6.68 -18.95
C GLU A 366 -2.41 5.85 -18.18
N LEU A 367 -2.13 4.56 -17.98
CA LEU A 367 -2.96 3.68 -17.18
C LEU A 367 -3.03 4.11 -15.72
N ALA A 368 -1.90 4.49 -15.12
CA ALA A 368 -1.86 4.94 -13.73
C ALA A 368 -2.67 6.23 -13.52
N LEU A 369 -2.59 7.19 -14.43
CA LEU A 369 -3.38 8.42 -14.39
C LEU A 369 -4.88 8.15 -14.50
N ALA A 370 -5.29 7.31 -15.45
CA ALA A 370 -6.69 6.94 -15.64
C ALA A 370 -7.22 6.17 -14.41
N ALA A 371 -6.51 5.14 -13.97
CA ALA A 371 -6.92 4.30 -12.84
C ALA A 371 -6.89 5.06 -11.50
N ALA A 372 -5.89 5.91 -11.24
CA ALA A 372 -5.84 6.74 -10.02
C ALA A 372 -6.98 7.77 -9.97
N SER A 373 -7.34 8.34 -11.12
CA SER A 373 -8.46 9.28 -11.21
C SER A 373 -9.78 8.57 -10.91
N ALA A 374 -10.04 7.41 -11.52
CA ALA A 374 -11.19 6.57 -11.20
C ALA A 374 -11.19 6.12 -9.73
N THR A 375 -10.02 5.79 -9.20
CA THR A 375 -9.82 5.40 -7.80
C THR A 375 -10.26 6.50 -6.85
N VAL A 376 -9.83 7.75 -7.03
CA VAL A 376 -10.22 8.85 -6.13
C VAL A 376 -11.70 9.17 -6.23
N LEU A 377 -12.29 9.06 -7.44
CA LEU A 377 -13.73 9.21 -7.65
C LEU A 377 -14.55 8.18 -6.87
N ILE A 378 -14.05 6.96 -6.72
CA ILE A 378 -14.70 5.89 -5.94
C ILE A 378 -14.33 5.97 -4.45
N ALA A 379 -13.08 6.28 -4.13
CA ALA A 379 -12.56 6.29 -2.77
C ALA A 379 -13.14 7.42 -1.91
N LEU A 380 -13.44 8.59 -2.49
CA LEU A 380 -14.06 9.70 -1.77
C LEU A 380 -15.46 9.34 -1.19
N PRO A 381 -16.44 8.87 -1.99
CA PRO A 381 -17.73 8.47 -1.45
C PRO A 381 -17.62 7.27 -0.49
N VAL A 382 -16.72 6.33 -0.75
CA VAL A 382 -16.47 5.20 0.16
C VAL A 382 -15.93 5.69 1.51
N ALA A 383 -14.91 6.55 1.52
CA ALA A 383 -14.38 7.18 2.73
C ALA A 383 -15.46 7.97 3.48
N TRP A 384 -16.36 8.65 2.76
CA TRP A 384 -17.50 9.34 3.36
C TRP A 384 -18.48 8.38 4.02
N LEU A 385 -18.80 7.25 3.40
CA LEU A 385 -19.67 6.24 3.99
C LEU A 385 -19.05 5.63 5.26
N ILE A 386 -17.74 5.40 5.26
CA ILE A 386 -17.00 4.87 6.42
C ILE A 386 -16.92 5.90 7.55
N ALA A 387 -16.70 7.17 7.23
CA ALA A 387 -16.58 8.26 8.21
C ALA A 387 -17.89 8.58 8.97
N ARG A 388 -19.02 8.04 8.53
CA ARG A 388 -20.34 8.30 9.12
C ARG A 388 -20.87 7.03 9.82
N PRO A 389 -21.59 7.19 10.95
CA PRO A 389 -22.15 6.04 11.65
C PRO A 389 -23.19 5.34 10.78
N GLY A 390 -23.04 4.03 10.62
CA GLY A 390 -23.94 3.21 9.81
C GLY A 390 -23.51 1.74 9.77
N ARG A 391 -24.42 0.85 9.38
CA ARG A 391 -24.07 -0.58 9.15
C ARG A 391 -23.27 -0.73 7.87
N LEU A 392 -23.69 -0.06 6.78
CA LEU A 392 -23.01 -0.11 5.48
C LEU A 392 -21.56 0.38 5.57
N GLY A 393 -21.32 1.53 6.19
CA GLY A 393 -19.96 2.07 6.37
C GLY A 393 -19.03 1.11 7.13
N ARG A 394 -19.52 0.49 8.21
CA ARG A 394 -18.76 -0.52 8.97
C ARG A 394 -18.49 -1.79 8.16
N ALA A 395 -19.45 -2.26 7.39
CA ALA A 395 -19.28 -3.42 6.52
C ALA A 395 -18.23 -3.11 5.43
N LEU A 396 -18.35 -1.96 4.76
CA LEU A 396 -17.37 -1.50 3.76
C LEU A 396 -15.98 -1.36 4.36
N ASP A 397 -15.84 -0.74 5.54
CA ASP A 397 -14.54 -0.60 6.22
C ASP A 397 -13.91 -1.98 6.48
N THR A 398 -14.71 -2.93 6.96
CA THR A 398 -14.26 -4.31 7.23
C THR A 398 -13.80 -5.01 5.95
N VAL A 399 -14.59 -4.91 4.87
CA VAL A 399 -14.27 -5.53 3.58
C VAL A 399 -13.03 -4.92 2.96
N LEU A 400 -12.90 -3.60 2.96
CA LEU A 400 -11.72 -2.92 2.42
C LEU A 400 -10.47 -3.25 3.25
N LEU A 401 -10.58 -3.38 4.58
CA LEU A 401 -9.48 -3.84 5.42
C LEU A 401 -9.05 -5.27 5.05
N ALA A 402 -10.00 -6.18 4.86
CA ALA A 402 -9.71 -7.53 4.40
C ALA A 402 -9.04 -7.54 3.02
N MET A 403 -9.50 -6.68 2.10
CA MET A 403 -8.88 -6.51 0.78
C MET A 403 -7.45 -6.01 0.85
N MET A 404 -7.17 -5.05 1.75
CA MET A 404 -5.79 -4.60 1.98
C MET A 404 -4.89 -5.71 2.52
N ALA A 405 -5.44 -6.79 3.11
CA ALA A 405 -4.70 -7.96 3.55
C ALA A 405 -4.50 -9.03 2.46
N LEU A 406 -5.17 -8.91 1.31
CA LEU A 406 -4.98 -9.81 0.18
C LEU A 406 -3.64 -9.57 -0.53
N PRO A 407 -2.87 -10.61 -0.86
CA PRO A 407 -1.79 -10.50 -1.82
C PRO A 407 -2.31 -10.05 -3.18
N LEU A 408 -1.61 -9.09 -3.77
CA LEU A 408 -1.92 -8.50 -5.08
C LEU A 408 -2.10 -9.54 -6.18
N ILE A 409 -1.25 -10.57 -6.17
CA ILE A 409 -1.30 -11.66 -7.13
C ILE A 409 -2.61 -12.47 -7.05
N VAL A 410 -3.27 -12.50 -5.88
CA VAL A 410 -4.59 -13.13 -5.72
C VAL A 410 -5.65 -12.34 -6.46
N LEU A 411 -5.64 -11.01 -6.34
CA LEU A 411 -6.57 -10.14 -7.08
C LEU A 411 -6.32 -10.25 -8.59
N ALA A 412 -5.06 -10.26 -9.02
CA ALA A 412 -4.68 -10.42 -10.41
C ALA A 412 -5.16 -11.76 -11.00
N ALA A 413 -4.87 -12.88 -10.32
CA ALA A 413 -5.35 -14.21 -10.70
C ALA A 413 -6.88 -14.29 -10.73
N ALA A 414 -7.55 -13.62 -9.78
CA ALA A 414 -9.00 -13.55 -9.73
C ALA A 414 -9.60 -12.82 -10.93
N TYR A 415 -9.00 -11.70 -11.32
CA TYR A 415 -9.38 -10.96 -12.53
C TYR A 415 -9.14 -11.77 -13.80
N LEU A 416 -7.99 -12.45 -13.89
CA LEU A 416 -7.66 -13.32 -15.01
C LEU A 416 -8.71 -14.43 -15.17
N GLN A 417 -9.11 -15.09 -14.09
CA GLN A 417 -10.11 -16.16 -14.17
C GLN A 417 -11.50 -15.63 -14.53
N ALA A 418 -11.91 -14.54 -13.89
CA ALA A 418 -13.26 -14.01 -13.98
C ALA A 418 -13.55 -13.36 -15.32
N TYR A 419 -12.58 -12.61 -15.86
CA TYR A 419 -12.74 -11.87 -17.10
C TYR A 419 -12.06 -12.52 -18.32
N ASN A 420 -11.84 -13.82 -18.23
CA ASN A 420 -11.46 -14.69 -19.35
C ASN A 420 -12.51 -15.77 -19.62
N GLN A 421 -13.76 -15.51 -19.19
CA GLN A 421 -14.90 -16.39 -19.48
C GLN A 421 -15.55 -16.00 -20.81
N PRO A 422 -16.23 -16.93 -21.52
CA PRO A 422 -16.88 -16.62 -22.79
C PRO A 422 -17.88 -15.45 -22.74
N TYR A 423 -18.52 -15.24 -21.59
CA TYR A 423 -19.50 -14.18 -21.36
C TYR A 423 -18.89 -12.87 -20.84
N ALA A 424 -17.60 -12.86 -20.52
CA ALA A 424 -16.88 -11.68 -20.03
C ALA A 424 -15.42 -11.64 -20.55
N PRO A 425 -15.18 -11.67 -21.88
CA PRO A 425 -13.83 -11.82 -22.45
C PRO A 425 -13.09 -10.47 -22.49
N LEU A 426 -12.75 -9.90 -21.33
CA LEU A 426 -11.98 -8.66 -21.25
C LEU A 426 -10.46 -8.90 -21.23
N TYR A 427 -10.04 -10.16 -21.08
CA TYR A 427 -8.63 -10.53 -21.10
C TYR A 427 -7.95 -10.15 -22.43
N GLY A 428 -6.70 -9.69 -22.33
CA GLY A 428 -5.96 -9.15 -23.48
C GLY A 428 -6.26 -7.69 -23.81
N GLY A 429 -7.14 -7.02 -23.04
CA GLY A 429 -7.42 -5.58 -23.16
C GLY A 429 -6.92 -4.75 -21.96
N SER A 430 -6.55 -3.49 -22.21
CA SER A 430 -6.11 -2.54 -21.17
C SER A 430 -7.20 -2.20 -20.15
N LEU A 431 -8.49 -2.35 -20.52
CA LEU A 431 -9.63 -2.17 -19.62
C LEU A 431 -9.56 -3.11 -18.42
N LEU A 432 -9.21 -4.39 -18.63
CA LEU A 432 -9.14 -5.36 -17.54
C LEU A 432 -8.05 -4.99 -16.53
N LEU A 433 -6.87 -4.61 -17.04
CA LEU A 433 -5.76 -4.13 -16.21
C LEU A 433 -6.14 -2.85 -15.45
N GLY A 434 -6.77 -1.89 -16.12
CA GLY A 434 -7.26 -0.66 -15.50
C GLY A 434 -8.29 -0.92 -14.38
N MET A 435 -9.22 -1.86 -14.58
CA MET A 435 -10.17 -2.28 -13.54
C MET A 435 -9.45 -2.91 -12.34
N ALA A 436 -8.46 -3.76 -12.58
CA ALA A 436 -7.66 -4.37 -11.51
C ALA A 436 -6.90 -3.32 -10.69
N TYR A 437 -6.29 -2.34 -11.35
CA TYR A 437 -5.62 -1.21 -10.68
C TYR A 437 -6.58 -0.38 -9.82
N VAL A 438 -7.79 -0.10 -10.31
CA VAL A 438 -8.82 0.59 -9.52
C VAL A 438 -9.22 -0.24 -8.30
N ALA A 439 -9.50 -1.52 -8.50
CA ALA A 439 -9.89 -2.43 -7.41
C ALA A 439 -8.82 -2.54 -6.33
N LEU A 440 -7.56 -2.49 -6.72
CA LEU A 440 -6.41 -2.44 -5.82
C LEU A 440 -6.32 -1.10 -5.06
N ALA A 441 -6.39 0.02 -5.76
CA ALA A 441 -6.00 1.31 -5.18
C ALA A 441 -7.10 1.95 -4.31
N VAL A 442 -8.37 1.57 -4.50
CA VAL A 442 -9.51 2.10 -3.74
C VAL A 442 -9.42 1.83 -2.23
N PRO A 443 -9.12 0.61 -1.73
CA PRO A 443 -8.94 0.37 -0.29
C PRO A 443 -7.93 1.31 0.37
N ALA A 444 -6.73 1.42 -0.21
CA ALA A 444 -5.66 2.27 0.33
C ALA A 444 -6.02 3.76 0.26
N SER A 445 -6.55 4.21 -0.89
CA SER A 445 -6.95 5.61 -1.09
C SER A 445 -8.11 6.02 -0.16
N SER A 446 -9.06 5.11 0.08
CA SER A 446 -10.18 5.35 1.00
C SER A 446 -9.67 5.55 2.43
N ARG A 447 -8.63 4.80 2.84
CA ARG A 447 -8.01 4.93 4.17
C ARG A 447 -7.29 6.28 4.32
N VAL A 448 -6.57 6.73 3.30
CA VAL A 448 -5.90 8.04 3.29
C VAL A 448 -6.93 9.17 3.40
N LEU A 449 -8.05 9.07 2.69
CA LEU A 449 -9.11 10.07 2.71
C LEU A 449 -10.00 10.04 3.96
N LEU A 450 -10.06 8.91 4.68
CA LEU A 450 -10.94 8.72 5.83
C LEU A 450 -10.71 9.79 6.92
N GLY A 451 -9.46 10.06 7.29
CA GLY A 451 -9.12 11.03 8.32
C GLY A 451 -9.61 12.45 7.99
N PRO A 452 -9.19 13.02 6.85
CA PRO A 452 -9.66 14.32 6.38
C PRO A 452 -11.18 14.42 6.24
N VAL A 453 -11.84 13.38 5.70
CA VAL A 453 -13.30 13.37 5.56
C VAL A 453 -14.01 13.31 6.91
N ALA A 454 -13.48 12.57 7.89
CA ALA A 454 -14.02 12.50 9.24
C ALA A 454 -13.92 13.83 10.00
N GLN A 455 -12.93 14.66 9.68
CA GLN A 455 -12.77 16.01 10.27
C GLN A 455 -13.80 17.02 9.76
N LEU A 456 -14.49 16.74 8.64
CA LEU A 456 -15.54 17.63 8.14
C LEU A 456 -16.80 17.58 9.03
N HIS A 457 -16.95 18.63 9.83
CA HIS A 457 -18.07 18.81 10.74
C HIS A 457 -19.41 18.91 9.98
N ARG A 458 -20.46 18.27 10.51
CA ARG A 458 -21.79 18.23 9.87
C ARG A 458 -22.40 19.63 9.71
N ALA A 459 -22.09 20.53 10.65
CA ALA A 459 -22.54 21.92 10.64
C ALA A 459 -22.17 22.68 9.35
N LEU A 460 -21.08 22.33 8.66
CA LEU A 460 -20.74 22.94 7.37
C LEU A 460 -21.80 22.65 6.30
N GLY A 461 -22.32 21.43 6.30
CA GLY A 461 -23.42 21.04 5.41
C GLY A 461 -24.75 21.68 5.82
N ASP A 462 -24.99 21.84 7.12
CA ASP A 462 -26.20 22.49 7.64
C ASP A 462 -26.21 23.99 7.31
N ALA A 463 -25.09 24.69 7.54
CA ALA A 463 -24.90 26.09 7.18
C ALA A 463 -25.07 26.30 5.66
N ALA A 464 -24.47 25.43 4.83
CA ALA A 464 -24.63 25.50 3.39
C ALA A 464 -26.11 25.39 2.95
N ARG A 465 -26.90 24.53 3.62
CA ARG A 465 -28.35 24.41 3.34
C ARG A 465 -29.13 25.65 3.78
N VAL A 466 -28.77 26.27 4.91
CA VAL A 466 -29.36 27.55 5.35
C VAL A 466 -29.11 28.66 4.32
N HIS A 467 -27.92 28.66 3.71
CA HIS A 467 -27.58 29.56 2.60
C HIS A 467 -28.13 29.12 1.22
N GLY A 468 -29.06 28.16 1.17
CA GLY A 468 -29.75 27.76 -0.06
C GLY A 468 -28.93 26.86 -1.00
N LEU A 469 -27.75 26.37 -0.60
CA LEU A 469 -26.95 25.48 -1.43
C LEU A 469 -27.56 24.06 -1.47
N SER A 470 -27.71 23.52 -2.68
CA SER A 470 -28.04 22.12 -2.91
C SER A 470 -26.87 21.18 -2.53
N ARG A 471 -27.13 19.88 -2.36
CA ARG A 471 -26.08 18.89 -1.98
C ARG A 471 -24.88 18.87 -2.94
N GLY A 472 -25.13 19.00 -4.25
CA GLY A 472 -24.06 19.05 -5.25
C GLY A 472 -23.27 20.37 -5.17
N GLN A 473 -23.96 21.48 -4.91
CA GLN A 473 -23.31 22.77 -4.68
C GLN A 473 -22.51 22.77 -3.36
N THR A 474 -23.01 22.16 -2.29
CA THR A 474 -22.27 21.98 -1.03
C THR A 474 -21.02 21.13 -1.25
N LEU A 475 -21.14 20.03 -2.00
CA LEU A 475 -19.97 19.21 -2.35
C LEU A 475 -18.94 20.02 -3.13
N ARG A 476 -19.35 20.73 -4.19
CA ARG A 476 -18.47 21.48 -5.07
C ARG A 476 -17.84 22.72 -4.43
N HIS A 477 -18.60 23.49 -3.65
CA HIS A 477 -18.18 24.81 -3.14
C HIS A 477 -17.75 24.80 -1.67
N VAL A 478 -18.01 23.73 -0.92
CA VAL A 478 -17.61 23.62 0.49
C VAL A 478 -16.67 22.43 0.68
N HIS A 479 -17.10 21.22 0.36
CA HIS A 479 -16.35 20.02 0.72
C HIS A 479 -15.12 19.78 -0.17
N LEU A 480 -15.24 19.85 -1.50
CA LEU A 480 -14.10 19.68 -2.41
C LEU A 480 -12.97 20.70 -2.17
N PRO A 481 -13.25 22.00 -1.96
CA PRO A 481 -12.21 22.96 -1.57
C PRO A 481 -11.44 22.57 -0.31
N LEU A 482 -12.16 22.13 0.74
CA LEU A 482 -11.57 21.70 2.00
C LEU A 482 -10.79 20.38 1.88
N LEU A 483 -11.14 19.55 0.90
CA LEU A 483 -10.50 18.26 0.65
C LEU A 483 -9.47 18.30 -0.49
N ALA A 484 -9.22 19.46 -1.10
CA ALA A 484 -8.39 19.55 -2.30
C ALA A 484 -6.98 18.99 -2.10
N GLY A 485 -6.33 19.34 -0.98
CA GLY A 485 -5.01 18.80 -0.61
C GLY A 485 -5.04 17.28 -0.40
N PRO A 486 -5.85 16.77 0.53
CA PRO A 486 -6.02 15.33 0.73
C PRO A 486 -6.34 14.54 -0.54
N LEU A 487 -7.22 15.06 -1.40
CA LEU A 487 -7.57 14.44 -2.68
C LEU A 487 -6.38 14.40 -3.63
N PHE A 488 -5.63 15.51 -3.76
CA PHE A 488 -4.44 15.56 -4.57
C PHE A 488 -3.38 14.56 -4.11
N TYR A 489 -3.11 14.48 -2.80
CA TYR A 489 -2.09 13.55 -2.28
C TYR A 489 -2.55 12.09 -2.34
N ALA A 490 -3.84 11.79 -2.16
CA ALA A 490 -4.38 10.46 -2.38
C ALA A 490 -4.28 10.06 -3.86
N TRP A 491 -4.58 10.98 -4.78
CA TRP A 491 -4.42 10.78 -6.22
C TRP A 491 -2.97 10.54 -6.60
N LEU A 492 -2.06 11.40 -6.16
CA LEU A 492 -0.63 11.30 -6.45
C LEU A 492 -0.05 9.99 -5.92
N LEU A 493 -0.40 9.60 -4.70
CA LEU A 493 0.01 8.31 -4.13
C LEU A 493 -0.49 7.14 -4.98
N ALA A 494 -1.76 7.16 -5.40
CA ALA A 494 -2.32 6.12 -6.27
C ALA A 494 -1.61 6.06 -7.63
N VAL A 495 -1.30 7.19 -8.27
CA VAL A 495 -0.53 7.21 -9.54
C VAL A 495 0.85 6.56 -9.34
N LEU A 496 1.59 6.97 -8.30
CA LEU A 496 2.93 6.46 -8.04
C LEU A 496 2.94 4.97 -7.70
N THR A 497 1.93 4.49 -6.96
CA THR A 497 1.77 3.06 -6.66
C THR A 497 1.40 2.25 -7.90
N ILE A 498 0.46 2.72 -8.72
CA ILE A 498 -0.02 1.99 -9.90
C ILE A 498 1.04 1.93 -11.00
N ALA A 499 1.81 3.01 -11.20
CA ALA A 499 2.81 3.08 -12.28
C ALA A 499 3.92 2.01 -12.17
N PHE A 500 4.21 1.53 -10.96
CA PHE A 500 5.14 0.42 -10.69
C PHE A 500 4.47 -0.84 -10.14
N GLU A 501 3.14 -0.95 -10.26
CA GLU A 501 2.43 -2.16 -9.87
C GLU A 501 2.88 -3.32 -10.78
N MET A 502 3.23 -4.45 -10.18
CA MET A 502 3.85 -5.58 -10.88
C MET A 502 2.95 -6.82 -10.99
N PRO A 503 2.34 -7.34 -9.90
CA PRO A 503 1.55 -8.58 -9.98
C PRO A 503 0.36 -8.53 -10.96
N ALA A 504 -0.45 -7.47 -10.93
CA ALA A 504 -1.59 -7.34 -11.83
C ALA A 504 -1.12 -7.05 -13.25
N SER A 505 -0.10 -6.20 -13.40
CA SER A 505 0.54 -5.94 -14.68
C SER A 505 1.03 -7.22 -15.35
N GLU A 506 1.76 -8.08 -14.64
CA GLU A 506 2.35 -9.30 -15.21
C GLU A 506 1.30 -10.29 -15.72
N LEU A 507 0.19 -10.46 -14.99
CA LEU A 507 -0.85 -11.41 -15.37
C LEU A 507 -1.87 -10.88 -16.38
N LEU A 508 -2.10 -9.56 -16.42
CA LEU A 508 -3.26 -8.98 -17.12
C LEU A 508 -2.90 -8.03 -18.26
N TYR A 509 -1.62 -7.73 -18.50
CA TYR A 509 -1.26 -6.80 -19.57
C TYR A 509 -1.65 -7.32 -20.96
N PRO A 510 -2.08 -6.43 -21.87
CA PRO A 510 -2.34 -6.79 -23.26
C PRO A 510 -1.03 -7.10 -24.01
N ALA A 511 -1.07 -8.07 -24.90
CA ALA A 511 0.10 -8.45 -25.71
C ALA A 511 0.67 -7.25 -26.48
N GLY A 512 2.00 -7.14 -26.53
CA GLY A 512 2.71 -6.08 -27.25
C GLY A 512 2.86 -4.74 -26.50
N HIS A 513 2.16 -4.54 -25.39
CA HIS A 513 2.23 -3.31 -24.60
C HIS A 513 2.58 -3.60 -23.14
N PRO A 514 3.82 -4.03 -22.83
CA PRO A 514 4.22 -4.33 -21.46
C PRO A 514 4.29 -3.03 -20.62
N PRO A 515 3.60 -2.98 -19.46
CA PRO A 515 3.81 -1.93 -18.47
C PRO A 515 5.28 -1.89 -18.00
N LEU A 516 5.70 -0.75 -17.48
CA LEU A 516 7.04 -0.50 -16.92
C LEU A 516 7.56 -1.65 -16.04
N ALA A 517 6.77 -2.11 -15.07
CA ALA A 517 7.19 -3.18 -14.16
C ALA A 517 7.38 -4.54 -14.87
N VAL A 518 6.56 -4.84 -15.87
CA VAL A 518 6.63 -6.07 -16.67
C VAL A 518 7.83 -6.02 -17.61
N ALA A 519 8.04 -4.91 -18.30
CA ALA A 519 9.20 -4.72 -19.17
C ALA A 519 10.51 -4.88 -18.38
N LEU A 520 10.57 -4.36 -17.15
CA LEU A 520 11.70 -4.56 -16.26
C LEU A 520 11.94 -6.05 -15.92
N LEU A 521 10.88 -6.80 -15.62
CA LEU A 521 10.99 -8.24 -15.36
C LEU A 521 11.42 -9.02 -16.60
N GLN A 522 10.88 -8.68 -17.78
CA GLN A 522 11.23 -9.31 -19.05
C GLN A 522 12.71 -9.11 -19.41
N TYR A 523 13.23 -7.88 -19.26
CA TYR A 523 14.65 -7.63 -19.48
C TYR A 523 15.54 -8.35 -18.46
N ALA A 524 15.11 -8.42 -17.19
CA ALA A 524 15.82 -9.19 -16.18
C ALA A 524 15.87 -10.69 -16.53
N GLY A 525 14.73 -11.30 -16.83
CA GLY A 525 14.62 -12.72 -17.18
C GLY A 525 15.31 -13.09 -18.50
N GLY A 526 15.39 -12.13 -19.44
CA GLY A 526 16.14 -12.28 -20.69
C GLY A 526 17.64 -11.98 -20.57
N PHE A 527 18.18 -11.76 -19.36
CA PHE A 527 19.57 -11.35 -19.12
C PHE A 527 20.01 -10.06 -19.83
N GLN A 528 19.06 -9.20 -20.20
CA GLN A 528 19.29 -7.91 -20.85
C GLN A 528 19.50 -6.81 -19.79
N LEU A 529 20.46 -7.03 -18.89
CA LEU A 529 20.65 -6.27 -17.65
C LEU A 529 20.93 -4.76 -17.87
N HIS A 530 21.60 -4.39 -18.98
CA HIS A 530 21.77 -2.97 -19.33
C HIS A 530 20.45 -2.27 -19.66
N GLN A 531 19.56 -2.94 -20.42
CA GLN A 531 18.26 -2.38 -20.80
C GLN A 531 17.33 -2.30 -19.59
N GLN A 532 17.35 -3.33 -18.74
CA GLN A 532 16.69 -3.31 -17.45
C GLN A 532 17.14 -2.12 -16.59
N ALA A 533 18.45 -1.93 -16.40
CA ALA A 533 19.00 -0.85 -15.60
C ALA A 533 18.64 0.53 -16.17
N LEU A 534 18.73 0.70 -17.49
CA LEU A 534 18.33 1.94 -18.17
C LEU A 534 16.85 2.24 -17.97
N LEU A 535 15.96 1.26 -18.17
CA LEU A 535 14.52 1.41 -17.95
C LEU A 535 14.21 1.74 -16.50
N GLN A 536 14.91 1.12 -15.56
CA GLN A 536 14.75 1.32 -14.13
C GLN A 536 15.09 2.76 -13.74
N VAL A 537 16.24 3.27 -14.20
CA VAL A 537 16.68 4.64 -13.96
C VAL A 537 15.75 5.65 -14.64
N LEU A 538 15.41 5.41 -15.92
CA LEU A 538 14.51 6.27 -16.69
C LEU A 538 13.11 6.32 -16.07
N GLY A 539 12.52 5.18 -15.75
CA GLY A 539 11.20 5.09 -15.13
C GLY A 539 11.15 5.82 -13.79
N MET A 540 12.15 5.63 -12.94
CA MET A 540 12.26 6.37 -11.67
C MET A 540 12.41 7.88 -11.89
N ALA A 541 13.28 8.30 -12.82
CA ALA A 541 13.48 9.71 -13.13
C ALA A 541 12.19 10.36 -13.64
N VAL A 542 11.46 9.69 -14.53
CA VAL A 542 10.18 10.17 -15.06
C VAL A 542 9.12 10.24 -13.96
N LEU A 543 9.01 9.24 -13.08
CA LEU A 543 8.05 9.29 -11.97
C LEU A 543 8.37 10.39 -10.96
N LEU A 544 9.64 10.61 -10.62
CA LEU A 544 10.06 11.70 -9.75
C LEU A 544 9.76 13.05 -10.41
N ALA A 545 10.09 13.21 -11.70
CA ALA A 545 9.76 14.42 -12.45
C ALA A 545 8.25 14.65 -12.49
N PHE A 546 7.45 13.61 -12.76
CA PHE A 546 6.00 13.68 -12.72
C PHE A 546 5.49 14.10 -11.34
N ALA A 547 5.99 13.52 -10.24
CA ALA A 547 5.56 13.87 -8.90
C ALA A 547 5.87 15.34 -8.56
N LEU A 548 7.06 15.82 -8.93
CA LEU A 548 7.48 17.21 -8.75
C LEU A 548 6.63 18.16 -9.59
N LEU A 549 6.39 17.83 -10.87
CA LEU A 549 5.57 18.63 -11.78
C LEU A 549 4.10 18.66 -11.34
N ALA A 550 3.53 17.53 -10.92
CA ALA A 550 2.19 17.43 -10.39
C ALA A 550 2.05 18.28 -9.11
N HIS A 551 3.04 18.21 -8.21
CA HIS A 551 3.03 19.01 -7.00
C HIS A 551 3.17 20.51 -7.30
N TRP A 552 4.07 20.89 -8.21
CA TRP A 552 4.23 22.26 -8.69
C TRP A 552 2.94 22.78 -9.33
N ALA A 553 2.30 21.98 -10.19
CA ALA A 553 1.05 22.31 -10.85
C ALA A 553 -0.07 22.49 -9.81
N TYR A 554 -0.15 21.61 -8.81
CA TYR A 554 -1.09 21.75 -7.70
C TYR A 554 -0.86 23.08 -6.94
N GLN A 555 0.39 23.45 -6.66
CA GLN A 555 0.70 24.72 -6.01
C GLN A 555 0.35 25.95 -6.87
N ARG A 556 0.45 25.87 -8.21
CA ARG A 556 0.20 27.01 -9.10
C ARG A 556 -1.27 27.15 -9.49
N LEU A 557 -1.93 26.04 -9.81
CA LEU A 557 -3.29 26.02 -10.37
C LEU A 557 -4.37 26.01 -9.28
N THR A 558 -4.06 25.53 -8.07
CA THR A 558 -5.04 25.48 -6.98
C THR A 558 -5.10 26.84 -6.26
N PRO A 559 -6.31 27.45 -6.13
CA PRO A 559 -6.46 28.73 -5.44
C PRO A 559 -5.80 28.72 -4.06
N ALA A 560 -5.12 29.80 -3.70
CA ALA A 560 -4.40 29.91 -2.41
C ALA A 560 -5.32 29.61 -1.22
N ALA A 561 -6.58 30.08 -1.29
CA ALA A 561 -7.60 29.78 -0.29
C ALA A 561 -7.79 28.27 -0.07
N TRP A 562 -7.87 27.47 -1.13
CA TRP A 562 -8.07 26.01 -1.03
C TRP A 562 -6.84 25.30 -0.44
N ARG A 563 -5.64 25.83 -0.67
CA ARG A 563 -4.39 25.28 -0.14
C ARG A 563 -4.18 25.57 1.35
N GLN A 564 -4.68 26.71 1.82
CA GLN A 564 -4.52 27.16 3.21
C GLN A 564 -5.63 26.67 4.14
N LEU A 565 -6.80 26.31 3.59
CA LEU A 565 -7.91 25.75 4.36
C LEU A 565 -7.54 24.36 4.93
N GLY A 566 -7.58 24.24 6.25
CA GLY A 566 -7.33 22.97 6.96
C GLY A 566 -5.89 22.75 7.43
N VAL A 567 -4.94 23.62 7.06
CA VAL A 567 -3.61 23.65 7.67
C VAL A 567 -3.72 24.45 8.96
N SER A 568 -3.76 23.79 10.13
CA SER A 568 -3.61 24.52 11.38
C SER A 568 -2.21 25.15 11.36
N ASN A 569 -2.12 26.48 11.28
CA ASN A 569 -0.86 27.19 11.48
C ASN A 569 -0.30 26.82 12.86
N ARG A 570 0.53 25.78 12.90
CA ARG A 570 1.48 25.57 13.98
C ARG A 570 2.75 26.30 13.58
N THR A 571 2.72 27.61 13.80
CA THR A 571 3.95 28.38 14.05
C THR A 571 4.62 27.86 15.31
#